data_AF-A0A942PFN3-F1
#
_entry.id   AF-A0A942PFN3-F1
#
_cell.length_a   1.000
_cell.length_b   1.000
_cell.length_c   1.000
_cell.angle_alpha   90.00
_cell.angle_beta   90.00
_cell.angle_gamma   90.00
#
_symmetry.space_group_name_H-M   'P 1'
#
loop_
_entity.id
_entity.type
_entity.pdbx_description
1 polymer ?
#
loop_
_entity_poly.entity_id
_entity_poly.type
_entity_poly.pdbx_seq_one_letter_code
_entity_poly.pdbx_strand_id
1 'polypeptide(L)'
;MNKKLWWIIGIAVVLIVALVALKKSGAIGKEEGIKVAVEKIGKRTIIETVSASGKVYPEDERKVSSDVSGEIVDLLVQEGDSVKKGQLLARVFADVLTSNR
;
A
#
# COMPACT_ATOMS: atom_id res chain seq x y z
N MET A 1 51.21 -25.45 71.40
CA MET A 1 50.42 -25.13 70.19
C MET A 1 48.99 -24.84 70.60
N ASN A 2 48.50 -23.65 70.29
CA ASN A 2 47.27 -23.11 70.89
C ASN A 2 46.06 -23.74 70.21
N LYS A 3 45.34 -24.63 70.90
CA LYS A 3 44.20 -25.39 70.35
C LYS A 3 43.12 -24.50 69.70
N LYS A 4 42.98 -23.26 70.18
CA LYS A 4 42.09 -22.23 69.59
C LYS A 4 42.50 -21.84 68.16
N LEU A 5 43.80 -21.78 67.87
CA LEU A 5 44.33 -21.42 66.55
C LEU A 5 43.98 -22.49 65.50
N TRP A 6 44.04 -23.77 65.88
CA TRP A 6 43.68 -24.89 65.00
C TRP A 6 42.17 -24.92 64.68
N TRP A 7 41.33 -24.55 65.64
CA TRP A 7 39.88 -24.44 65.44
C TRP A 7 39.51 -23.28 64.53
N ILE A 8 40.21 -22.14 64.66
CA ILE A 8 40.06 -20.97 63.78
C ILE A 8 40.48 -21.32 62.34
N ILE A 9 41.59 -22.04 62.16
CA ILE A 9 42.05 -22.48 60.83
C ILE A 9 41.05 -23.44 60.20
N GLY A 10 40.49 -24.40 60.96
CA GLY A 10 39.47 -25.31 60.46
C GLY A 10 38.21 -24.58 59.98
N ILE A 11 37.72 -23.61 60.76
CA ILE A 11 36.56 -22.78 60.39
C ILE A 11 36.85 -21.94 59.15
N ALA A 12 38.05 -21.35 59.06
CA ALA A 12 38.45 -20.56 57.91
C ALA A 12 38.50 -21.41 56.62
N VAL A 13 39.02 -22.64 56.70
CA VAL A 13 39.06 -23.55 55.54
C VAL A 13 37.64 -23.94 55.09
N VAL A 14 36.74 -24.25 56.04
CA VAL A 14 35.35 -24.58 55.72
C VAL A 14 34.62 -23.40 55.04
N LEU A 15 34.85 -22.18 55.53
CA LEU A 15 34.30 -20.96 54.93
C LEU A 15 34.80 -20.73 53.51
N ILE A 16 36.10 -20.95 53.26
CA ILE A 16 36.70 -20.81 51.93
C ILE A 16 36.12 -21.86 50.96
N VAL A 17 35.97 -23.11 51.40
CA VAL A 17 35.39 -24.18 50.57
C VAL A 17 33.92 -23.88 50.24
N ALA A 18 33.16 -23.38 51.21
CA ALA A 18 31.77 -22.96 50.99
C ALA A 18 31.67 -21.82 49.96
N LEU A 19 32.54 -20.80 50.06
CA LEU A 19 32.57 -19.68 49.10
C LEU A 19 32.95 -20.13 47.68
N VAL A 20 33.91 -21.04 47.54
CA VAL A 20 34.30 -21.59 46.24
C VAL A 20 33.18 -22.44 45.63
N ALA A 21 32.49 -23.24 46.44
CA ALA A 21 31.33 -24.02 45.99
C ALA A 21 30.17 -23.13 45.53
N LEU A 22 29.89 -22.05 46.27
CA LEU A 22 28.84 -21.08 45.93
C LEU A 22 29.19 -20.31 44.64
N LYS A 23 30.45 -19.91 44.46
CA LYS A 23 30.94 -19.29 43.21
C LYS A 23 30.82 -20.25 42.03
N LYS A 24 31.18 -21.53 42.20
CA LYS A 24 31.09 -22.55 41.13
C LYS A 24 29.65 -22.92 40.77
N SER A 25 28.73 -22.87 41.74
CA SER A 25 27.29 -23.11 41.49
C SER A 25 26.61 -22.00 40.67
N GLY A 26 27.33 -20.91 40.38
CA GLY A 26 26.77 -19.77 39.64
C GLY A 26 25.74 -18.99 40.46
N ALA A 27 25.70 -19.15 41.79
CA ALA A 27 24.86 -18.31 42.65
C ALA A 27 25.44 -16.90 42.84
N ILE A 28 26.76 -16.75 42.67
CA ILE A 28 27.48 -15.48 42.83
C ILE A 28 28.20 -15.18 41.51
N GLY A 29 27.79 -14.12 40.81
CA GLY A 29 28.42 -13.68 39.56
C GLY A 29 27.84 -14.31 38.29
N LYS A 30 26.53 -14.56 38.25
CA LYS A 30 25.85 -14.72 36.96
C LYS A 30 25.97 -13.39 36.23
N GLU A 31 26.84 -13.35 35.23
CA GLU A 31 26.83 -12.29 34.23
C GLU A 31 25.44 -12.32 33.60
N GLU A 32 24.62 -11.32 33.95
CA GLU A 32 23.33 -11.14 33.33
C GLU A 32 23.59 -10.82 31.86
N GLY A 33 23.57 -11.86 31.02
CA GLY A 33 23.72 -11.73 29.58
C GLY A 33 22.78 -10.65 29.06
N ILE A 34 23.27 -9.84 28.12
CA ILE A 34 22.53 -8.71 27.56
C ILE A 34 21.16 -9.20 27.09
N LYS A 35 20.10 -8.70 27.72
CA LYS A 35 18.72 -9.05 27.38
C LYS A 35 18.41 -8.44 26.02
N VAL A 36 18.33 -9.28 25.00
CA VAL A 36 17.92 -8.87 23.65
C VAL A 36 16.45 -9.21 23.43
N ALA A 37 15.71 -8.28 22.84
CA ALA A 37 14.35 -8.53 22.39
C ALA A 37 14.41 -9.31 21.08
N VAL A 38 13.79 -10.49 21.05
CA VAL A 38 13.73 -11.34 19.86
C VAL A 38 12.27 -11.57 19.52
N GLU A 39 11.91 -11.39 18.26
CA GLU A 39 10.56 -11.66 17.75
C GLU A 39 10.62 -12.78 16.71
N LYS A 40 9.61 -13.65 16.71
CA LYS A 40 9.53 -14.78 15.79
C LYS A 40 9.04 -14.32 14.42
N ILE A 41 9.79 -14.60 13.36
CA ILE A 41 9.41 -14.21 11.99
C ILE A 41 8.09 -14.87 11.59
N GLY A 42 7.12 -14.05 11.16
CA GLY A 42 5.86 -14.45 10.57
C GLY A 42 5.75 -13.95 9.13
N LYS A 43 5.24 -14.81 8.22
CA LYS A 43 4.89 -14.38 6.86
C LYS A 43 3.63 -13.52 6.94
N ARG A 44 3.73 -12.27 6.53
CA ARG A 44 2.58 -11.37 6.36
C ARG A 44 2.46 -10.96 4.91
N THR A 45 1.23 -10.95 4.40
CA THR A 45 0.93 -10.43 3.07
C THR A 45 0.81 -8.92 3.19
N ILE A 46 1.65 -8.18 2.48
CA ILE A 46 1.54 -6.73 2.34
C ILE A 46 0.78 -6.50 1.04
N ILE A 47 -0.43 -5.96 1.15
CA ILE A 47 -1.25 -5.60 -0.01
C ILE A 47 -1.08 -4.10 -0.22
N GLU A 48 -0.39 -3.72 -1.29
CA GLU A 48 -0.21 -2.33 -1.69
C GLU A 48 -1.26 -2.01 -2.76
N THR A 49 -2.30 -1.27 -2.38
CA THR A 49 -3.34 -0.84 -3.31
C THR A 49 -2.87 0.41 -4.03
N VAL A 50 -2.54 0.27 -5.32
CA VAL A 50 -2.24 1.42 -6.18
C VAL A 50 -3.53 1.99 -6.76
N SER A 51 -3.80 3.26 -6.48
CA SER A 51 -4.95 3.97 -7.06
C SER A 51 -4.60 4.45 -8.46
N ALA A 52 -5.11 3.77 -9.47
CA ALA A 52 -5.04 4.23 -10.85
C ALA A 52 -6.20 5.18 -11.15
N SER A 53 -5.92 6.45 -11.43
CA SER A 53 -6.91 7.41 -11.93
C SER A 53 -6.79 7.51 -13.44
N GLY A 54 -7.84 7.09 -14.15
CA GLY A 54 -7.96 7.24 -15.60
C GLY A 54 -9.19 8.07 -15.95
N LYS A 55 -9.15 8.75 -17.09
CA LYS A 55 -10.33 9.39 -17.68
C LYS A 55 -10.92 8.43 -18.72
N VAL A 56 -12.23 8.23 -18.67
CA VAL A 56 -12.95 7.44 -19.67
C VAL A 56 -13.20 8.35 -20.88
N TYR A 57 -12.76 7.91 -22.05
CA TYR A 57 -13.01 8.57 -23.33
C TYR A 57 -13.75 7.61 -24.26
N PRO A 58 -14.65 8.10 -25.12
CA PRO A 58 -15.28 7.29 -26.15
C PRO A 58 -14.22 6.76 -27.13
N GLU A 59 -14.37 5.51 -27.56
CA GLU A 59 -13.47 4.89 -28.55
C GLU A 59 -13.64 5.52 -29.94
N ASP A 60 -14.88 5.87 -30.32
CA ASP A 60 -15.20 6.54 -31.58
C ASP A 60 -16.13 7.75 -31.31
N GLU A 61 -15.60 8.96 -31.48
CA GLU A 61 -16.35 10.22 -31.40
C GLU A 61 -16.39 10.85 -32.81
N ARG A 62 -17.60 11.01 -33.35
CA ARG A 62 -17.82 11.67 -34.65
C ARG A 62 -18.61 12.95 -34.45
N LYS A 63 -17.99 14.08 -34.78
CA LYS A 63 -18.66 15.38 -34.85
C LYS A 63 -19.29 15.53 -36.23
N VAL A 64 -20.62 15.63 -36.27
CA VAL A 64 -21.37 15.85 -37.51
C VAL A 64 -21.64 17.34 -37.63
N SER A 65 -21.19 17.94 -38.72
CA SER A 65 -21.47 19.33 -39.09
C SER A 65 -22.04 19.40 -40.49
N SER A 66 -22.85 20.40 -40.78
CA SER A 66 -23.34 20.66 -42.14
C SER A 66 -22.19 21.15 -43.02
N ASP A 67 -22.07 20.60 -44.23
CA ASP A 67 -21.10 21.06 -45.24
C ASP A 67 -21.49 22.41 -45.87
N VAL A 68 -22.77 22.78 -45.75
CA VAL A 68 -23.33 24.01 -46.31
C VAL A 68 -23.88 24.91 -45.20
N SER A 69 -23.61 26.21 -45.32
CA SER A 69 -24.23 27.23 -44.47
C SER A 69 -25.68 27.44 -44.93
N GLY A 70 -26.60 27.35 -43.98
CA GLY A 70 -28.03 27.41 -44.26
C GLY A 70 -28.87 27.30 -42.99
N GLU A 71 -30.18 27.45 -43.14
CA GLU A 71 -31.13 27.30 -42.05
C GLU A 71 -31.58 25.84 -41.90
N ILE A 72 -31.77 25.37 -40.66
CA ILE A 72 -32.31 24.03 -40.39
C ILE A 72 -33.82 24.08 -40.64
N VAL A 73 -34.27 23.36 -41.68
CA VAL A 73 -35.69 23.28 -42.05
C VAL A 73 -36.41 22.20 -41.25
N ASP A 74 -35.78 21.04 -41.09
CA ASP A 74 -36.32 19.91 -40.34
C ASP A 74 -35.23 19.31 -39.44
N LEU A 75 -35.59 19.04 -38.19
CA LEU A 75 -34.79 18.24 -37.26
C LEU A 75 -35.52 16.94 -36.96
N LEU A 76 -34.94 15.80 -37.34
CA LEU A 76 -35.60 14.50 -37.31
C LEU A 76 -35.18 13.65 -36.10
N VAL A 77 -34.35 14.20 -35.22
CA VAL A 77 -33.79 13.51 -34.04
C VAL A 77 -33.77 14.45 -32.85
N GLN A 78 -33.97 13.91 -31.65
CA GLN A 78 -33.90 14.64 -30.39
C GLN A 78 -32.61 14.31 -29.62
N GLU A 79 -32.28 15.15 -28.65
CA GLU A 79 -31.13 14.91 -27.77
C GLU A 79 -31.30 13.59 -27.01
N GLY A 80 -30.30 12.71 -27.10
CA GLY A 80 -30.31 11.38 -26.49
C GLY A 80 -30.83 10.26 -27.39
N ASP A 81 -31.33 10.56 -28.58
CA ASP A 81 -31.77 9.53 -29.52
C ASP A 81 -30.60 8.70 -30.06
N SER A 82 -30.81 7.38 -30.13
CA SER A 82 -29.86 6.47 -30.75
C SER A 82 -30.04 6.48 -32.27
N VAL A 83 -29.00 6.89 -32.99
CA VAL A 83 -29.02 7.02 -34.46
C VAL A 83 -28.20 5.92 -35.14
N LYS A 84 -28.56 5.57 -36.37
CA LYS A 84 -27.85 4.56 -37.17
C LYS A 84 -27.05 5.19 -38.31
N LYS A 85 -26.02 4.48 -38.78
CA LYS A 85 -25.25 4.91 -39.95
C LYS A 85 -26.16 5.09 -41.17
N GLY A 86 -26.12 6.27 -41.78
CA GLY A 86 -26.93 6.62 -42.95
C GLY A 86 -28.33 7.16 -42.64
N GLN A 87 -28.68 7.34 -41.37
CA GLN A 87 -29.94 7.99 -40.98
C GLN A 87 -29.88 9.49 -41.24
N LEU A 88 -30.95 10.05 -41.79
CA LEU A 88 -31.10 11.50 -41.96
C LEU A 88 -31.39 12.14 -40.59
N LEU A 89 -30.49 13.02 -40.15
CA LEU A 89 -30.58 13.67 -38.83
C LEU A 89 -31.27 15.04 -38.92
N ALA A 90 -30.90 15.85 -39.90
CA ALA A 90 -31.44 17.18 -40.12
C ALA A 90 -31.46 17.53 -41.61
N ARG A 91 -32.36 18.42 -42.01
CA ARG A 91 -32.44 19.00 -43.35
C ARG A 91 -32.04 20.47 -43.28
N VAL A 92 -31.02 20.86 -44.03
CA VAL A 92 -30.53 22.24 -44.08
C VAL A 92 -30.84 22.83 -45.45
N PHE A 93 -31.45 24.02 -45.49
CA PHE A 93 -31.67 24.77 -46.72
C PHE A 93 -30.46 25.68 -46.99
N ALA A 94 -29.69 25.35 -48.01
CA ALA A 94 -28.52 26.12 -48.41
C ALA A 94 -28.93 27.34 -49.23
N ASP A 95 -28.69 28.54 -48.70
CA ASP A 95 -28.99 29.81 -49.40
C ASP A 95 -28.08 30.00 -50.64
N VAL A 96 -26.84 29.51 -50.54
CA VAL A 96 -25.78 29.69 -51.56
C VAL A 96 -26.12 29.06 -52.92
N LEU A 97 -26.98 28.03 -52.97
CA LEU A 97 -27.33 27.35 -54.23
C LEU A 97 -28.43 28.09 -55.02
N THR A 98 -29.13 29.04 -54.42
CA THR A 98 -30.27 29.73 -55.04
C THR A 98 -29.87 31.04 -55.74
N SER A 99 -28.67 31.56 -55.48
CA SER A 99 -28.21 32.87 -55.99
C SER A 99 -27.68 32.88 -57.43
N ASN A 100 -27.57 31.74 -58.12
CA ASN A 100 -27.01 31.70 -59.47
C ASN A 100 -28.01 31.17 -60.51
N ARG A 101 -29.06 31.95 -60.76
CA ARG A 101 -29.91 31.82 -61.94
C ARG A 101 -30.43 33.17 -62.42
#